data_AF-A0A2J0KTT9-F1
#
_entry.id   AF-A0A2J0KTT9-F1
#
_cell.length_a   1.000
_cell.length_b   1.000
_cell.length_c   1.000
_cell.angle_alpha   90.00
_cell.angle_beta   90.00
_cell.angle_gamma   90.00
#
_symmetry.space_group_name_H-M   'P 1'
#
loop_
_entity.id
_entity.type
_entity.pdbx_description
1 polymer ?
#
loop_
_entity_poly.entity_id
_entity_poly.type
_entity_poly.pdbx_seq_one_letter_code
_entity_poly.pdbx_strand_id
1 'polypeptide(L)'
;MKTNKLKGFTLIELLIVIAIIGILASIVLVSLNSARVKAQVAAFKSQASALQSKAIMECDAGMFGSATMPNAKGYALTFGANSCGATGAGTFFLNARANQIPSGSTCIANINETGTIFWGTASGCEL
;
A
#
# COMPACT_ATOMS: atom_id res chain seq x y z
N MET A 1 59.80 24.30 8.67
CA MET A 1 58.98 23.49 7.74
C MET A 1 58.23 22.45 8.58
N LYS A 2 56.95 22.69 8.89
CA LYS A 2 56.16 21.79 9.76
C LYS A 2 55.69 20.57 8.94
N THR A 3 56.27 19.41 9.20
CA THR A 3 55.88 18.13 8.61
C THR A 3 54.60 17.63 9.27
N ASN A 4 53.49 17.67 8.54
CA ASN A 4 52.22 17.09 8.96
C ASN A 4 52.34 15.56 8.95
N LYS A 5 52.32 14.93 10.13
CA LYS A 5 52.21 13.47 10.25
C LYS A 5 50.77 13.07 9.91
N LEU A 6 50.59 12.42 8.76
CA LEU A 6 49.35 11.75 8.41
C LEU A 6 49.18 10.54 9.36
N LYS A 7 48.25 10.63 10.31
CA LYS A 7 47.85 9.50 11.16
C LYS A 7 47.04 8.53 10.29
N GLY A 8 47.56 7.33 10.06
CA GLY A 8 46.82 6.25 9.40
C GLY A 8 45.80 5.63 10.35
N PHE A 9 44.66 5.19 9.83
CA PHE A 9 43.68 4.39 10.56
C PHE A 9 44.24 2.99 10.83
N THR A 10 44.00 2.46 12.03
CA THR A 10 44.35 1.07 12.33
C THR A 10 43.31 0.12 11.73
N LEU A 11 43.76 -1.07 11.29
CA LEU A 11 42.84 -2.09 10.76
C LEU A 11 41.79 -2.51 11.80
N ILE A 12 42.14 -2.49 13.09
CA ILE A 12 41.24 -2.84 14.18
C ILE A 12 40.14 -1.79 14.38
N GLU A 13 40.45 -0.50 14.25
CA GLU A 13 39.44 0.56 14.30
C GLU A 13 38.39 0.40 13.19
N LEU A 14 38.82 0.05 11.97
CA LEU A 14 37.90 -0.15 10.85
C LEU A 14 37.07 -1.43 11.03
N LEU A 15 37.66 -2.49 11.58
CA LEU A 15 37.00 -3.77 11.83
C LEU A 15 35.90 -3.66 12.90
N ILE A 16 36.14 -2.91 13.98
CA ILE A 16 35.12 -2.71 15.03
C ILE A 16 33.93 -1.89 14.49
N VAL A 17 34.18 -0.91 13.63
CA VAL A 17 33.11 -0.06 13.06
C VAL A 17 32.15 -0.89 12.22
N ILE A 18 32.65 -1.73 11.31
CA ILE A 18 31.77 -2.59 10.51
C ILE A 18 31.02 -3.61 11.36
N ALA A 19 31.62 -4.08 12.47
CA ALA A 19 30.96 -4.97 13.41
C ALA A 19 29.77 -4.29 14.11
N ILE A 20 29.94 -3.05 14.59
CA ILE A 20 28.86 -2.30 15.24
C ILE A 20 27.75 -1.94 14.24
N ILE A 21 28.10 -1.47 13.04
CA ILE A 21 27.12 -1.17 11.99
C ILE A 21 26.31 -2.42 11.63
N GLY A 22 26.95 -3.59 11.55
CA GLY A 22 26.27 -4.86 11.29
C GLY A 22 25.21 -5.20 12.34
N ILE A 23 25.53 -5.02 13.63
CA ILE A 23 24.58 -5.28 14.73
C ILE A 23 23.40 -4.31 14.64
N LEU A 24 23.66 -3.01 14.49
CA LEU A 24 22.61 -1.99 14.43
C LEU A 24 21.71 -2.16 13.19
N ALA A 25 22.28 -2.52 12.03
CA ALA A 25 21.53 -2.73 10.80
C ALA A 25 20.53 -3.89 10.91
N SER A 26 20.89 -4.97 11.63
CA SER A 26 20.01 -6.14 11.81
C SER A 26 18.71 -5.80 12.56
N ILE A 27 18.80 -4.96 13.60
CA ILE A 27 17.64 -4.54 14.41
C ILE A 27 16.71 -3.63 13.61
N VAL A 28 17.28 -2.70 12.84
CA VAL A 28 16.52 -1.73 12.03
C VAL A 28 15.76 -2.42 10.89
N LEU A 29 16.30 -3.50 10.31
CA LEU A 29 15.67 -4.17 9.17
C LEU A 29 14.30 -4.78 9.53
N VAL A 30 14.16 -5.32 10.74
CA VAL A 30 12.91 -5.95 11.20
C VAL A 30 11.79 -4.91 11.36
N SER A 31 12.11 -3.74 11.93
CA SER A 31 11.12 -2.66 12.11
C SER A 31 10.76 -2.00 10.78
N LEU A 32 11.73 -1.84 9.86
CA LEU A 32 11.52 -1.24 8.55
C LEU A 32 10.60 -2.09 7.66
N ASN A 33 10.71 -3.41 7.71
CA ASN A 33 9.85 -4.29 6.92
C ASN A 33 8.36 -4.11 7.29
N SER A 34 8.05 -4.10 8.59
CA SER A 34 6.70 -3.87 9.09
C SER A 34 6.18 -2.46 8.75
N ALA A 35 7.05 -1.44 8.86
CA ALA A 35 6.71 -0.06 8.51
C ALA A 35 6.38 0.09 7.01
N ARG A 36 7.14 -0.58 6.13
CA ARG A 36 6.90 -0.57 4.69
C ARG A 36 5.55 -1.17 4.33
N VAL A 37 5.18 -2.30 4.94
CA VAL A 37 3.87 -2.93 4.73
C VAL A 37 2.73 -1.99 5.14
N LYS A 38 2.84 -1.37 6.33
CA LYS A 38 1.85 -0.38 6.79
C LYS A 38 1.73 0.82 5.85
N ALA A 39 2.85 1.33 5.34
CA ALA A 39 2.86 2.43 4.37
C ALA A 39 2.15 2.06 3.05
N GLN A 40 2.39 0.85 2.54
CA GLN A 40 1.70 0.34 1.34
C GLN A 40 0.19 0.19 1.57
N VAL A 41 -0.21 -0.35 2.73
CA VAL A 41 -1.63 -0.46 3.11
C VAL A 41 -2.29 0.91 3.24
N ALA A 42 -1.63 1.89 3.86
CA ALA A 42 -2.14 3.25 3.98
C ALA A 42 -2.33 3.93 2.59
N ALA A 43 -1.35 3.77 1.70
CA ALA A 43 -1.45 4.25 0.32
C ALA A 43 -2.60 3.58 -0.44
N PHE A 44 -2.82 2.28 -0.22
CA PHE A 44 -3.94 1.55 -0.79
C PHE A 44 -5.29 2.02 -0.23
N LYS A 45 -5.40 2.23 1.09
CA LYS A 45 -6.62 2.76 1.73
C LYS A 45 -7.03 4.10 1.12
N SER A 46 -6.07 5.02 0.94
CA SER A 46 -6.31 6.31 0.28
C SER A 46 -6.78 6.16 -1.17
N GLN A 47 -6.16 5.26 -1.95
CA GLN A 47 -6.57 4.99 -3.33
C GLN A 47 -7.98 4.37 -3.41
N ALA A 48 -8.31 3.45 -2.50
CA ALA A 48 -9.63 2.81 -2.45
C ALA A 48 -10.75 3.81 -2.11
N SER A 49 -10.51 4.74 -1.17
CA SER A 49 -11.47 5.81 -0.89
C SER A 49 -11.66 6.74 -2.10
N ALA A 50 -10.59 7.06 -2.83
CA ALA A 50 -10.71 7.85 -4.07
C ALA A 50 -11.47 7.10 -5.18
N LEU A 51 -11.31 5.77 -5.24
CA LEU A 51 -12.09 4.92 -6.13
C LEU A 51 -13.58 4.95 -5.82
N GLN A 52 -13.97 5.02 -4.55
CA GLN A 52 -15.38 5.13 -4.17
C GLN A 52 -16.04 6.34 -4.80
N SER A 53 -15.42 7.52 -4.70
CA SER A 53 -15.98 8.74 -5.30
C SER A 53 -16.08 8.62 -6.82
N LYS A 54 -15.11 7.96 -7.46
CA LYS A 54 -15.15 7.69 -8.91
C LYS A 54 -16.26 6.69 -9.26
N ALA A 55 -16.41 5.62 -8.48
CA ALA A 55 -17.43 4.60 -8.67
C ALA A 55 -18.85 5.18 -8.60
N ILE A 56 -19.10 6.12 -7.66
CA ILE A 56 -20.37 6.83 -7.57
C ILE A 56 -20.64 7.61 -8.86
N MET A 57 -19.69 8.42 -9.33
CA MET A 57 -19.86 9.21 -10.56
C MET A 57 -20.11 8.33 -11.80
N GLU A 58 -19.38 7.22 -11.95
CA GLU A 58 -19.59 6.29 -13.07
C GLU A 58 -20.92 5.51 -12.94
N CYS A 59 -21.38 5.27 -11.70
CA CYS A 59 -22.67 4.65 -11.44
C CYS A 59 -23.82 5.60 -11.79
N ASP A 60 -23.72 6.88 -11.45
CA ASP A 60 -24.71 7.90 -11.84
C ASP A 60 -24.80 8.05 -13.37
N ALA A 61 -23.66 7.96 -14.06
CA ALA A 61 -23.60 7.95 -15.53
C ALA A 61 -24.12 6.65 -16.17
N GLY A 62 -24.38 5.60 -15.38
CA GLY A 62 -24.78 4.28 -15.88
C GLY A 62 -23.66 3.52 -16.59
N MET A 63 -22.40 3.93 -16.40
CA MET A 63 -21.22 3.39 -17.08
C MET A 63 -20.28 2.62 -16.14
N PHE A 64 -20.76 2.27 -14.94
CA PHE A 64 -19.97 1.53 -13.95
C PHE A 64 -19.50 0.17 -14.46
N GLY A 65 -18.19 0.01 -14.65
CA GLY A 65 -17.58 -1.23 -15.11
C GLY A 65 -16.06 -1.14 -15.29
N SER A 66 -15.46 -2.24 -15.77
CA SER A 66 -14.00 -2.37 -15.91
C SER A 66 -13.36 -1.45 -16.95
N ALA A 67 -14.15 -0.91 -17.89
CA ALA A 67 -13.67 0.01 -18.92
C ALA A 67 -13.52 1.46 -18.42
N THR A 68 -14.28 1.85 -17.39
CA THR A 68 -14.34 3.22 -16.86
C THR A 68 -13.59 3.36 -15.54
N MET A 69 -13.47 2.28 -14.78
CA MET A 69 -12.75 2.28 -13.52
C MET A 69 -11.25 1.97 -13.74
N PRO A 70 -10.34 2.84 -13.28
CA PRO A 70 -8.91 2.66 -13.54
C PRO A 70 -8.40 1.46 -12.75
N ASN A 71 -7.97 0.41 -13.46
CA ASN A 71 -7.17 -0.65 -12.85
C ASN A 71 -5.72 -0.15 -12.77
N ALA A 72 -5.26 0.18 -11.57
CA ALA A 72 -3.93 0.78 -11.36
C ALA A 72 -2.89 -0.28 -10.97
N LYS A 73 -1.59 0.03 -11.14
CA LYS A 73 -0.48 -0.88 -10.76
C LYS A 73 -0.45 -1.28 -9.26
N GLY A 74 -1.24 -0.59 -8.41
CA GLY A 74 -1.30 -0.82 -6.97
C GLY A 74 -2.41 -1.78 -6.50
N TYR A 75 -3.45 -2.01 -7.30
CA TYR A 75 -4.60 -2.83 -6.90
C TYR A 75 -5.26 -3.50 -8.11
N ALA A 76 -5.93 -4.63 -7.86
CA ALA A 76 -6.80 -5.29 -8.82
C ALA A 76 -8.26 -5.06 -8.45
N LEU A 77 -9.10 -4.75 -9.44
CA LEU A 77 -10.54 -4.56 -9.25
C LEU A 77 -11.32 -5.82 -9.67
N THR A 78 -12.27 -6.23 -8.82
CA THR A 78 -13.28 -7.23 -9.14
C THR A 78 -14.65 -6.60 -8.96
N PHE A 79 -15.46 -6.60 -10.01
CA PHE A 79 -16.81 -6.03 -9.99
C PHE A 79 -17.81 -7.08 -9.53
N GLY A 80 -18.71 -6.68 -8.65
CA GLY A 80 -19.87 -7.47 -8.24
C GLY A 80 -21.15 -6.95 -8.90
N ALA A 81 -22.27 -7.06 -8.18
CA ALA A 81 -23.55 -6.57 -8.66
C ALA A 81 -23.53 -5.03 -8.80
N ASN A 82 -24.16 -4.53 -9.86
CA ASN A 82 -24.38 -3.12 -10.09
C ASN A 82 -25.81 -2.89 -10.61
N SER A 83 -26.47 -1.85 -10.07
CA SER A 83 -27.78 -1.36 -10.50
C SER A 83 -27.68 0.15 -10.68
N CYS A 84 -26.89 0.54 -11.69
CA CYS A 84 -26.50 1.92 -11.99
C CYS A 84 -27.30 2.52 -13.16
N GLY A 85 -27.25 3.84 -13.32
CA GLY A 85 -27.89 4.58 -14.41
C GLY A 85 -29.31 5.07 -14.12
N ALA A 86 -29.94 5.70 -15.12
CA ALA A 86 -31.19 6.46 -14.97
C ALA A 86 -32.39 5.66 -14.43
N THR A 87 -32.39 4.33 -14.59
CA THR A 87 -33.42 3.42 -14.08
C THR A 87 -32.92 2.47 -13.00
N GLY A 88 -31.65 2.60 -12.58
CA GLY A 88 -31.03 1.77 -11.56
C GLY A 88 -31.35 2.24 -10.14
N ALA A 89 -31.12 1.38 -9.16
CA ALA A 89 -31.26 1.72 -7.74
C ALA A 89 -30.08 2.55 -7.18
N GLY A 90 -29.07 2.86 -8.01
CA GLY A 90 -27.85 3.59 -7.61
C GLY A 90 -26.90 2.75 -6.75
N THR A 91 -27.06 1.42 -6.74
CA THR A 91 -26.26 0.53 -5.92
C THR A 91 -25.16 -0.13 -6.74
N PHE A 92 -24.00 -0.30 -6.13
CA PHE A 92 -22.87 -0.97 -6.77
C PHE A 92 -21.98 -1.64 -5.74
N PHE A 93 -21.29 -2.67 -6.20
CA PHE A 93 -20.32 -3.36 -5.36
C PHE A 93 -19.08 -3.69 -6.17
N LEU A 94 -17.91 -3.34 -5.64
CA LEU A 94 -16.63 -3.76 -6.18
C LEU A 94 -15.62 -4.03 -5.07
N ASN A 95 -14.71 -4.96 -5.34
CA ASN A 95 -13.57 -5.26 -4.50
C ASN A 95 -12.32 -4.69 -5.14
N ALA A 96 -11.58 -3.86 -4.41
CA ALA A 96 -10.20 -3.53 -4.75
C ALA A 96 -9.27 -4.38 -3.88
N ARG A 97 -8.31 -5.08 -4.49
CA ARG A 97 -7.31 -5.88 -3.77
C ARG A 97 -5.93 -5.32 -4.01
N ALA A 98 -5.20 -4.98 -2.96
CA ALA A 98 -3.83 -4.49 -3.07
C ALA A 98 -2.93 -5.57 -3.69
N ASN A 99 -2.18 -5.21 -4.73
CA ASN A 99 -1.34 -6.15 -5.49
C ASN A 99 0.15 -6.06 -5.13
N GLN A 100 0.53 -5.09 -4.29
CA GLN A 100 1.92 -4.74 -3.96
C GLN A 100 2.26 -4.97 -2.48
N ILE A 101 1.47 -5.78 -1.77
CA ILE A 101 1.73 -6.19 -0.39
C ILE A 101 2.53 -7.51 -0.43
N PRO A 102 3.52 -7.73 0.47
CA PRO A 102 4.33 -8.95 0.47
C PRO A 102 3.49 -10.24 0.52
N SER A 103 4.01 -11.28 -0.14
CA SER A 103 3.41 -12.62 -0.21
C SER A 103 3.03 -13.13 1.20
N GLY A 104 1.76 -13.47 1.40
CA GLY A 104 1.20 -13.91 2.69
C GLY A 104 0.40 -12.85 3.46
N SER A 105 0.46 -11.59 3.03
CA SER A 105 -0.37 -10.50 3.55
C SER A 105 -1.35 -10.01 2.48
N THR A 106 -2.64 -9.91 2.82
CA THR A 106 -3.68 -9.40 1.91
C THR A 106 -4.30 -8.13 2.46
N CYS A 107 -4.69 -7.22 1.56
CA CYS A 107 -5.57 -6.13 1.92
C CYS A 107 -6.58 -5.89 0.82
N ILE A 108 -7.86 -5.91 1.19
CA ILE A 108 -8.99 -5.81 0.28
C ILE A 108 -9.92 -4.71 0.80
N ALA A 109 -10.42 -3.92 -0.13
CA ALA A 109 -11.41 -2.89 0.09
C ALA A 109 -12.70 -3.28 -0.63
N ASN A 110 -13.77 -3.51 0.12
CA ASN A 110 -15.12 -3.56 -0.40
C ASN A 110 -15.63 -2.14 -0.54
N ILE A 111 -15.95 -1.73 -1.77
CA ILE A 111 -16.39 -0.39 -2.09
C ILE A 111 -17.83 -0.50 -2.57
N ASN A 112 -18.72 0.28 -1.95
CA ASN A 112 -20.12 0.39 -2.30
C ASN A 112 -20.61 1.85 -2.19
N GLU A 113 -21.89 2.06 -2.48
CA GLU A 113 -22.52 3.38 -2.43
C GLU A 113 -22.48 4.02 -1.04
N THR A 114 -22.40 3.22 0.02
CA THR A 114 -22.45 3.69 1.42
C THR A 114 -21.06 3.99 1.98
N GLY A 115 -20.02 3.32 1.50
CA GLY A 115 -18.70 3.37 2.12
C GLY A 115 -17.65 2.47 1.47
N THR A 116 -16.45 2.54 2.04
CA THR A 116 -15.39 1.57 1.79
C THR A 116 -15.07 0.82 3.08
N ILE A 117 -15.11 -0.51 3.05
CA ILE A 117 -14.77 -1.38 4.18
C ILE A 117 -13.47 -2.12 3.85
N PHE A 118 -12.52 -2.11 4.78
CA PHE A 118 -11.21 -2.76 4.60
C PHE A 118 -11.08 -4.02 5.43
N TRP A 119 -10.45 -5.05 4.85
CA TRP A 119 -10.20 -6.32 5.52
C TRP A 119 -9.02 -7.06 4.87
N GLY A 120 -8.35 -7.90 5.66
CA GLY A 120 -7.25 -8.74 5.18
C GLY A 120 -6.21 -8.97 6.25
N THR A 121 -5.22 -9.81 5.95
CA THR A 121 -4.19 -10.25 6.91
C THR A 121 -3.02 -9.27 7.05
N ALA A 122 -2.93 -8.25 6.19
CA ALA A 122 -1.89 -7.24 6.26
C ALA A 122 -2.08 -6.32 7.48
N SER A 123 -1.00 -6.07 8.23
CA SER A 123 -1.05 -5.20 9.39
C SER A 123 -1.60 -3.80 9.04
N GLY A 124 -2.70 -3.40 9.69
CA GLY A 124 -3.36 -2.12 9.45
C GLY A 124 -4.36 -2.12 8.29
N CYS A 125 -4.68 -3.28 7.70
CA CYS A 125 -5.76 -3.41 6.72
C CYS A 125 -7.14 -3.49 7.38
N GLU A 126 -7.21 -4.04 8.59
CA GLU A 126 -8.43 -4.11 9.38
C GLU A 126 -8.90 -2.70 9.80
N LEU A 127 -10.19 -2.60 10.18
CA LEU A 127 -10.95 -1.37 10.44
C LEU A 127 -10.22 -0.39 11.36
#